data_AF-A0A9D2CB46-F1
#
_entry.id   AF-A0A9D2CB46-F1
#
_cell.length_a   1.000
_cell.length_b   1.000
_cell.length_c   1.000
_cell.angle_alpha   90.00
_cell.angle_beta   90.00
_cell.angle_gamma   90.00
#
_symmetry.space_group_name_H-M   'P 1'
#
loop_
_entity.id
_entity.type
_entity.pdbx_description
1 polymer ?
#
loop_
_entity_poly.entity_id
_entity_poly.type
_entity_poly.pdbx_seq_one_letter_code
_entity_poly.pdbx_strand_id
1 'polypeptide(L)'
;FPRMRPSEGHFQPNVVMSDRELAQVTFAFRIFDHDVDISYSTRERAEFRNHMATLGVTSMSAGSKTDPGGYRVYPQSLEQFAVSDERTPAEVEAAIRREGYEVVWKDWDKIFD
;
A
#
# COMPACT_ATOMS: atom_id res chain seq x y z
N PHE A 1 0.18 5.94 -4.90
CA PHE A 1 -0.94 6.81 -4.51
C PHE A 1 -1.48 6.39 -3.16
N PRO A 2 -1.35 7.19 -2.08
CA PRO A 2 -2.09 6.91 -0.86
C PRO A 2 -3.32 7.81 -0.72
N ARG A 3 -4.48 7.23 -0.36
CA ARG A 3 -5.60 8.02 0.14
C ARG A 3 -5.27 8.61 1.51
N MET A 4 -5.89 9.74 1.83
CA MET A 4 -5.86 10.26 3.19
C MET A 4 -6.55 9.27 4.13
N ARG A 5 -5.91 9.00 5.27
CA ARG A 5 -6.41 8.14 6.33
C ARG A 5 -6.54 8.96 7.62
N PRO A 6 -7.38 8.52 8.57
CA PRO A 6 -7.41 9.12 9.88
C PRO A 6 -6.01 9.20 10.49
N SER A 7 -5.70 10.35 11.07
CA SER A 7 -4.48 10.62 11.82
C SER A 7 -4.85 11.39 13.08
N GLU A 8 -3.96 11.44 14.07
CA GLU A 8 -4.21 12.14 15.34
C GLU A 8 -4.47 13.64 15.19
N GLY A 9 -4.05 14.25 14.07
CA GLY A 9 -4.37 15.64 13.77
C GLY A 9 -5.85 15.93 13.51
N HIS A 10 -6.71 14.90 13.50
CA HIS A 10 -8.16 14.97 13.25
C HIS A 10 -8.55 15.69 11.95
N PHE A 11 -7.63 15.80 11.01
CA PHE A 11 -7.89 16.43 9.73
C PHE A 11 -8.92 15.61 8.94
N GLN A 12 -10.03 16.23 8.57
CA GLN A 12 -11.00 15.64 7.65
C GLN A 12 -10.83 16.26 6.26
N PRO A 13 -10.58 15.44 5.23
CA PRO A 13 -10.50 15.94 3.87
C PRO A 13 -11.88 16.38 3.37
N ASN A 14 -11.91 17.45 2.58
CA ASN A 14 -13.14 17.94 1.93
C ASN A 14 -13.77 16.90 0.99
N VAL A 15 -12.97 15.95 0.50
CA VAL A 15 -13.39 14.87 -0.40
C VAL A 15 -12.75 13.57 0.05
N VAL A 16 -13.56 12.55 0.27
CA VAL A 16 -13.10 11.18 0.55
C VAL A 16 -13.19 10.38 -0.73
N MET A 17 -12.03 9.97 -1.26
CA MET A 17 -11.93 9.20 -2.49
C MET A 17 -12.43 7.76 -2.28
N SER A 18 -13.42 7.36 -3.07
CA SER A 18 -13.95 5.99 -3.12
C SER A 18 -12.98 5.01 -3.80
N ASP A 19 -13.19 3.71 -3.59
CA ASP A 19 -12.41 2.65 -4.25
C ASP A 19 -12.55 2.74 -5.79
N ARG A 20 -13.73 3.12 -6.28
CA ARG A 20 -13.99 3.30 -7.72
C ARG A 20 -13.16 4.44 -8.30
N GLU A 21 -13.11 5.59 -7.62
CA GLU A 21 -12.33 6.75 -8.07
C GLU A 21 -10.82 6.46 -8.01
N LEU A 22 -10.36 5.75 -6.98
CA LEU A 22 -8.97 5.34 -6.86
C LEU A 22 -8.56 4.34 -7.97
N ALA A 23 -9.44 3.40 -8.31
CA ALA A 23 -9.22 2.53 -9.46
C ALA A 23 -9.19 3.34 -10.75
N GLN A 24 -10.15 4.24 -10.97
CA GLN A 24 -10.24 5.07 -12.17
C GLN A 24 -8.97 5.92 -12.38
N VAL A 25 -8.46 6.58 -11.34
CA VAL A 25 -7.22 7.35 -11.45
C VAL A 25 -6.02 6.44 -11.73
N THR A 26 -5.96 5.25 -11.10
CA THR A 26 -4.90 4.26 -11.38
C THR A 26 -4.87 3.87 -12.85
N PHE A 27 -6.03 3.58 -13.44
CA PHE A 27 -6.16 3.30 -14.87
C PHE A 27 -5.81 4.51 -15.75
N ALA A 28 -6.24 5.71 -15.37
CA ALA A 28 -5.92 6.92 -16.12
C ALA A 28 -4.40 7.13 -16.20
N PHE A 29 -3.67 6.92 -15.10
CA PHE A 29 -2.20 6.98 -15.11
C PHE A 29 -1.59 5.88 -15.96
N ARG A 30 -2.13 4.65 -15.91
CA ARG A 30 -1.61 3.54 -16.73
C ARG A 30 -1.81 3.75 -18.24
N ILE A 31 -2.85 4.49 -18.63
CA ILE A 31 -3.09 4.92 -20.02
C ILE A 31 -2.18 6.07 -20.41
N PHE A 32 -1.99 7.04 -19.50
CA PHE A 32 -1.23 8.26 -19.77
C PHE A 32 0.28 8.01 -19.86
N ASP A 33 0.82 7.22 -18.93
CA ASP A 33 2.23 6.89 -18.85
C ASP A 33 2.38 5.42 -18.46
N HIS A 34 2.88 4.61 -19.39
CA HIS A 34 3.05 3.18 -19.17
C HIS A 34 4.18 2.88 -18.16
N ASP A 35 5.19 3.74 -18.09
CA ASP A 35 6.42 3.51 -17.32
C ASP A 35 6.33 4.05 -15.88
N VAL A 36 5.23 4.74 -15.54
CA VAL A 36 5.03 5.27 -14.20
C VAL A 36 4.89 4.15 -13.16
N ASP A 37 5.67 4.26 -12.07
CA ASP A 37 5.50 3.39 -10.91
C ASP A 37 4.28 3.83 -10.09
N ILE A 38 3.37 2.87 -9.87
CA ILE A 38 2.17 3.02 -9.08
C ILE A 38 2.31 2.13 -7.84
N SER A 39 2.62 2.78 -6.72
CA SER A 39 2.79 2.12 -5.44
C SER A 39 1.53 2.19 -4.57
N TYR A 40 1.17 1.05 -3.96
CA TYR A 40 0.09 0.91 -2.99
C TYR A 40 0.66 0.49 -1.63
N SER A 41 0.29 1.21 -0.57
CA SER A 41 0.75 0.91 0.79
C SER A 41 -0.31 0.14 1.60
N THR A 42 0.03 -0.24 2.83
CA THR A 42 -0.90 -0.87 3.79
C THR A 42 -2.02 0.06 4.27
N ARG A 43 -2.10 1.30 3.77
CA ARG A 43 -3.25 2.21 3.98
C ARG A 43 -4.52 1.70 3.30
N GLU A 44 -4.38 0.88 2.27
CA GLU A 44 -5.49 0.33 1.50
C GLU A 44 -5.90 -1.05 2.03
N ARG A 45 -7.20 -1.36 2.00
CA ARG A 45 -7.75 -2.62 2.51
C ARG A 45 -7.22 -3.82 1.72
N ALA A 46 -7.03 -4.95 2.41
CA ALA A 46 -6.52 -6.18 1.83
C ALA A 46 -7.24 -6.63 0.55
N GLU A 47 -8.58 -6.64 0.59
CA GLU A 47 -9.42 -7.04 -0.55
C GLU A 47 -9.22 -6.12 -1.77
N PHE A 48 -9.22 -4.80 -1.55
CA PHE A 48 -9.00 -3.84 -2.64
C PHE A 48 -7.60 -3.98 -3.23
N ARG A 49 -6.58 -4.17 -2.39
CA ARG A 49 -5.20 -4.40 -2.82
C ARG A 49 -5.04 -5.65 -3.68
N ASN A 50 -5.69 -6.76 -3.31
CA ASN A 50 -5.64 -8.00 -4.10
C ASN A 50 -6.17 -7.77 -5.51
N HIS A 51 -7.33 -7.10 -5.65
CA HIS A 51 -7.87 -6.76 -6.97
C HIS A 51 -6.96 -5.81 -7.74
N MET A 52 -6.44 -4.76 -7.08
CA MET A 52 -5.60 -3.76 -7.74
C MET A 52 -4.23 -4.28 -8.17
N ALA A 53 -3.74 -5.38 -7.58
CA ALA A 53 -2.55 -6.09 -8.08
C ALA A 53 -2.71 -6.54 -9.54
N THR A 54 -3.95 -6.79 -9.98
CA THR A 54 -4.25 -7.21 -11.35
C THR A 54 -4.58 -6.05 -12.30
N LEU A 55 -4.83 -4.85 -11.76
CA LEU A 55 -5.45 -3.71 -12.46
C LEU A 55 -4.51 -2.50 -12.62
N GLY A 56 -3.19 -2.71 -12.46
CA GLY A 56 -2.18 -1.71 -12.82
C GLY A 56 -1.35 -1.17 -11.66
N VAL A 57 -1.38 -1.77 -10.48
CA VAL A 57 -0.38 -1.51 -9.42
C VAL A 57 0.94 -2.21 -9.79
N THR A 58 2.07 -1.53 -9.62
CA THR A 58 3.41 -2.06 -9.95
C THR A 58 4.25 -2.38 -8.72
N SER A 59 3.94 -1.77 -7.56
CA SER A 59 4.63 -2.06 -6.31
C SER A 59 3.69 -1.98 -5.12
N MET A 60 3.95 -2.82 -4.11
CA MET A 60 3.07 -2.94 -2.96
C MET A 60 3.83 -3.17 -1.64
N SER A 61 3.52 -2.38 -0.62
CA SER A 61 4.13 -2.53 0.72
C SER A 61 3.47 -3.67 1.51
N ALA A 62 4.22 -4.45 2.27
CA ALA A 62 3.67 -5.49 3.15
C ALA A 62 4.28 -5.43 4.55
N GLY A 63 3.51 -5.80 5.58
CA GLY A 63 3.97 -5.81 6.97
C GLY A 63 4.40 -4.44 7.51
N SER A 64 3.84 -3.34 7.01
CA SER A 64 4.29 -1.99 7.36
C SER A 64 4.01 -1.65 8.83
N LYS A 65 5.02 -1.10 9.52
CA LYS A 65 4.90 -0.41 10.81
C LYS A 65 5.01 1.10 10.59
N THR A 66 4.00 1.83 11.05
CA THR A 66 3.85 3.29 10.85
C THR A 66 4.34 4.12 12.04
N ASP A 67 4.91 3.41 13.00
CA ASP A 67 5.51 3.84 14.24
C ASP A 67 7.01 4.14 14.07
N PRO A 68 7.51 5.30 14.53
CA PRO A 68 8.95 5.54 14.62
C PRO A 68 9.64 4.46 15.46
N GLY A 69 10.42 3.58 14.82
CA GLY A 69 11.09 2.45 15.49
C GLY A 69 10.24 1.18 15.64
N GLY A 70 9.05 1.12 15.03
CA GLY A 70 8.07 0.04 15.22
C GLY A 70 8.51 -1.38 14.83
N TYR A 71 9.65 -1.54 14.13
CA TYR A 71 10.24 -2.86 13.85
C TYR A 71 11.21 -3.34 14.93
N ARG A 72 11.59 -2.49 15.91
CA ARG A 72 12.64 -2.84 16.88
C ARG A 72 12.35 -2.44 18.32
N VAL A 73 11.72 -1.29 18.60
CA VAL A 73 11.60 -0.78 19.98
C VAL A 73 10.41 0.20 20.05
N TYR A 74 9.64 0.17 21.15
CA TYR A 74 8.58 1.11 21.57
C TYR A 74 7.11 0.75 21.18
N PRO A 75 6.35 0.10 22.07
CA PRO A 75 4.91 -0.16 21.89
C PRO A 75 4.00 1.08 22.07
N GLN A 76 4.57 2.28 22.23
CA GLN A 76 3.87 3.54 22.50
C GLN A 76 4.47 4.69 21.69
N SER A 77 4.62 4.50 20.39
CA SER A 77 4.92 5.62 19.48
C SER A 77 3.66 6.02 18.72
N LEU A 78 3.65 7.26 18.25
CA LEU A 78 2.52 7.82 17.52
C LEU A 78 2.56 7.32 16.07
N GLU A 79 1.54 6.55 15.67
CA GLU A 79 1.38 6.11 14.29
C GLU A 79 1.16 7.31 13.36
N GLN A 80 1.92 7.38 12.25
CA GLN A 80 1.73 8.44 11.25
C GLN A 80 0.36 8.33 10.54
N PHE A 81 -0.16 7.11 10.41
CA PHE A 81 -1.48 6.80 9.83
C PHE A 81 -1.90 5.38 10.24
N ALA A 82 -3.21 5.16 10.36
CA ALA A 82 -3.74 3.82 10.63
C ALA A 82 -3.48 2.86 9.46
N VAL A 83 -2.89 1.70 9.76
CA VAL A 83 -2.75 0.57 8.84
C VAL A 83 -4.12 -0.08 8.60
N SER A 84 -4.44 -0.40 7.36
CA SER A 84 -5.71 -1.03 6.95
C SER A 84 -5.55 -2.47 6.46
N ASP A 85 -4.32 -2.90 6.26
CA ASP A 85 -3.94 -4.26 5.89
C ASP A 85 -2.78 -4.70 6.77
N GLU A 86 -3.12 -5.46 7.81
CA GLU A 86 -2.22 -5.95 8.86
C GLU A 86 -1.55 -7.28 8.50
N ARG A 87 -1.81 -7.80 7.30
CA ARG A 87 -1.22 -9.05 6.83
C ARG A 87 0.30 -8.98 6.84
N THR A 88 0.90 -10.09 7.23
CA THR A 88 2.34 -10.32 7.13
C THR A 88 2.83 -10.31 5.68
N PRO A 89 4.12 -10.05 5.42
CA PRO A 89 4.70 -10.16 4.08
C PRO A 89 4.40 -11.50 3.38
N ALA A 90 4.45 -12.62 4.11
CA ALA A 90 4.14 -13.95 3.59
C ALA A 90 2.67 -14.11 3.16
N GLU A 91 1.72 -13.54 3.91
CA GLU A 91 0.30 -13.59 3.55
C GLU A 91 -0.02 -12.71 2.35
N VAL A 92 0.65 -11.55 2.22
CA VAL A 92 0.53 -10.69 1.03
C VAL A 92 1.11 -11.40 -0.19
N GLU A 93 2.27 -12.04 -0.06
CA GLU A 93 2.87 -12.83 -1.13
C GLU A 93 1.93 -13.95 -1.60
N ALA A 94 1.42 -14.75 -0.67
CA ALA A 94 0.50 -15.83 -0.98
C ALA A 94 -0.77 -15.32 -1.68
N ALA A 95 -1.28 -14.15 -1.28
CA ALA A 95 -2.43 -13.54 -1.94
C ALA A 95 -2.12 -13.14 -3.39
N ILE A 96 -0.98 -12.49 -3.65
CA ILE A 96 -0.58 -12.10 -5.01
C ILE A 96 -0.38 -13.34 -5.90
N ARG A 97 0.24 -14.40 -5.37
CA ARG A 97 0.41 -15.66 -6.09
C ARG A 97 -0.90 -16.33 -6.46
N ARG A 98 -1.92 -16.26 -5.60
CA ARG A 98 -3.27 -16.79 -5.92
C ARG A 98 -3.95 -16.05 -7.06
N GLU A 99 -3.67 -14.76 -7.23
CA GLU A 99 -4.14 -13.96 -8.38
C GLU A 99 -3.35 -14.25 -9.67
N GLY A 100 -2.37 -15.16 -9.64
CA GLY A 100 -1.58 -15.57 -10.81
C GLY A 100 -0.34 -14.72 -11.07
N TYR A 101 0.07 -13.89 -10.12
CA TYR A 101 1.25 -13.01 -10.24
C TYR A 101 2.45 -13.53 -9.46
N GLU A 102 3.65 -13.20 -9.94
CA GLU A 102 4.90 -13.46 -9.22
C GLU A 102 5.30 -12.24 -8.39
N VAL A 103 5.69 -12.47 -7.13
CA VAL A 103 6.24 -11.44 -6.27
C VAL A 103 7.75 -11.38 -6.44
N VAL A 104 8.26 -10.20 -6.76
CA VAL A 104 9.68 -9.91 -6.82
C VAL A 104 10.03 -8.98 -5.66
N TRP A 105 10.90 -9.45 -4.76
CA TRP A 105 11.43 -8.65 -3.67
C TRP A 105 12.59 -7.78 -4.17
N LYS A 106 12.69 -6.54 -3.69
CA LYS A 106 13.84 -5.65 -3.91
C LYS A 106 14.82 -5.73 -2.74
N ASP A 107 15.21 -6.94 -2.37
CA ASP A 107 16.18 -7.25 -1.31
C ASP A 107 17.65 -7.16 -1.80
N TRP A 108 17.86 -6.95 -3.09
CA TRP A 108 19.17 -6.90 -3.73
C TRP A 108 19.73 -5.48 -3.91
N ASP A 109 18.92 -4.45 -3.67
CA ASP A 109 19.28 -3.06 -3.91
C ASP A 109 19.92 -2.47 -2.65
N LYS A 110 21.26 -2.31 -2.68
CA LYS A 110 22.11 -1.94 -1.52
C LYS A 110 21.75 -0.63 -0.81
N ILE A 111 20.79 0.12 -1.33
CA ILE A 111 20.28 1.36 -0.75
C ILE A 111 19.33 1.07 0.43
N PHE A 112 18.81 -0.16 0.55
CA PHE A 112 17.84 -0.56 1.58
C PHE A 112 18.39 -1.47 2.69
N ASP A 113 19.70 -1.76 2.68
CA ASP A 113 20.47 -2.38 3.79
C ASP A 113 21.08 -1.30 4.71
#